data_AF-A0A5B0WSQ6-F1
#
_entry.id   AF-A0A5B0WSQ6-F1
#
_cell.length_a   1.000
_cell.length_b   1.000
_cell.length_c   1.000
_cell.angle_alpha   90.00
_cell.angle_beta   90.00
_cell.angle_gamma   90.00
#
_symmetry.space_group_name_H-M   'P 1'
#
loop_
_entity.id
_entity.type
_entity.pdbx_description
1 polymer ?
#
loop_
_entity_poly.entity_id
_entity_poly.type
_entity_poly.pdbx_seq_one_letter_code
_entity_poly.pdbx_strand_id
1 'polypeptide(L)'
;MTSYQKILKALLATVVALGLGTAFAQEKQEGVWRSGENFAPVNVGCMAKWVCMPSEDIMYSGDQTLKTTEPETTMGVCNAAGSADQCKVCMASAPETPCEWWLDDVD
;
A
#
# COMPACT_ATOMS: atom_id res chain seq x y z
N MET A 1 38.91 -46.54 20.53
CA MET A 1 37.98 -46.02 19.50
C MET A 1 36.60 -45.78 20.12
N THR A 2 36.39 -44.71 20.91
CA THR A 2 35.09 -44.51 21.59
C THR A 2 34.76 -43.05 21.97
N SER A 3 35.66 -42.08 21.76
CA SER A 3 35.40 -40.67 22.16
C SER A 3 34.78 -39.77 21.08
N TYR A 4 34.95 -40.07 19.80
CA TYR A 4 34.54 -39.16 18.72
C TYR A 4 33.04 -39.20 18.39
N GLN A 5 32.34 -40.30 18.68
CA GLN A 5 30.92 -40.43 18.35
C GLN A 5 29.98 -39.65 19.28
N LYS A 6 30.42 -39.29 20.49
CA LYS A 6 29.58 -38.52 21.44
C LYS A 6 29.56 -37.02 21.13
N ILE A 7 30.67 -36.51 20.57
CA ILE A 7 30.81 -35.09 20.24
C ILE A 7 30.00 -34.74 18.97
N LEU A 8 29.94 -35.66 18.00
CA LEU A 8 29.23 -35.42 16.74
C LEU A 8 27.70 -35.30 16.92
N LYS A 9 27.11 -36.07 17.86
CA LYS A 9 25.67 -36.00 18.16
C LYS A 9 25.27 -34.73 18.91
N ALA A 10 26.18 -34.17 19.71
CA ALA A 10 25.94 -32.91 20.41
C ALA A 10 25.94 -31.72 19.45
N LEU A 11 26.80 -31.73 18.42
CA LEU A 11 26.87 -30.66 17.42
C LEU A 11 25.69 -30.65 16.44
N LEU A 12 25.11 -31.82 16.13
CA LEU A 12 23.95 -31.91 15.23
C LEU A 12 22.62 -31.49 15.88
N ALA A 13 22.53 -31.50 17.22
CA ALA A 13 21.31 -31.09 17.93
C ALA A 13 21.16 -29.57 18.07
N THR A 14 22.23 -28.79 17.90
CA THR A 14 22.20 -27.34 18.15
C THR A 14 21.87 -26.49 16.90
N VAL A 15 21.91 -27.08 15.71
CA VAL A 15 21.67 -26.32 14.45
C VAL A 15 20.19 -26.29 14.04
N VAL A 16 19.32 -27.13 14.63
CA VAL A 16 17.91 -27.26 14.20
C VAL A 16 16.98 -26.23 14.85
N ALA A 17 17.41 -25.52 15.90
CA ALA A 17 16.53 -24.63 16.67
C ALA A 17 16.47 -23.16 16.20
N LEU A 18 17.13 -22.79 15.10
CA LEU A 18 17.12 -21.42 14.56
C LEU A 18 16.26 -21.27 13.29
N GLY A 19 15.50 -22.29 12.93
CA GLY A 19 14.52 -22.25 11.84
C GLY A 19 13.15 -21.68 12.26
N LEU A 20 13.12 -20.72 13.19
CA LEU A 20 11.92 -19.90 13.37
C LEU A 20 11.85 -18.99 12.16
N GLY A 21 11.18 -19.46 11.11
CA GLY A 21 10.76 -18.64 10.00
C GLY A 21 10.01 -17.45 10.58
N THR A 22 10.67 -16.29 10.58
CA THR A 22 9.99 -15.02 10.62
C THR A 22 9.08 -15.03 9.40
N ALA A 23 7.82 -15.37 9.60
CA ALA A 23 6.78 -14.89 8.70
C ALA A 23 6.94 -13.38 8.76
N PHE A 24 7.61 -12.80 7.76
CA PHE A 24 7.73 -11.37 7.62
C PHE A 24 6.30 -10.90 7.42
N ALA A 25 5.68 -10.45 8.51
CA ALA A 25 4.44 -9.72 8.41
C ALA A 25 4.77 -8.52 7.53
N GLN A 26 4.20 -8.52 6.34
CA GLN A 26 4.43 -7.51 5.33
C GLN A 26 4.07 -6.15 5.94
N GLU A 27 5.08 -5.33 6.21
CA GLU A 27 4.90 -4.10 6.95
C GLU A 27 4.23 -3.09 6.03
N LYS A 28 2.99 -2.74 6.37
CA LYS A 28 2.27 -1.67 5.71
C LYS A 28 2.85 -0.33 6.10
N GLN A 29 3.08 0.52 5.12
CA GLN A 29 3.64 1.85 5.29
C GLN A 29 2.58 2.91 4.97
N GLU A 30 2.68 4.07 5.62
CA GLU A 30 1.79 5.20 5.37
C GLU A 30 1.99 5.74 3.95
N GLY A 31 0.89 5.98 3.25
CA GLY A 31 0.84 6.59 1.93
C GLY A 31 0.10 7.92 1.92
N VAL A 32 -0.08 8.47 0.73
CA VAL A 32 -0.82 9.72 0.49
C VAL A 32 -1.93 9.48 -0.53
N TRP A 33 -3.13 9.91 -0.17
CA TRP A 33 -4.25 9.97 -1.11
C TRP A 33 -4.00 11.04 -2.17
N ARG A 34 -4.03 10.64 -3.45
CA ARG A 34 -3.98 11.59 -4.57
C ARG A 34 -5.26 11.50 -5.39
N SER A 35 -5.85 12.65 -5.68
CA SER A 35 -6.95 12.77 -6.63
C SER A 35 -6.41 13.20 -8.00
N GLY A 36 -7.01 12.65 -9.05
CA GLY A 36 -6.76 13.13 -10.40
C GLY A 36 -7.57 14.38 -10.73
N GLU A 37 -7.22 15.06 -11.81
CA GLU A 37 -8.00 16.19 -12.35
C GLU A 37 -9.32 15.73 -12.98
N ASN A 38 -9.48 14.43 -13.22
CA ASN A 38 -10.69 13.84 -13.78
C ASN A 38 -11.71 13.54 -12.66
N PHE A 39 -12.75 14.36 -12.59
CA PHE A 39 -13.91 14.15 -11.73
C PHE A 39 -15.19 14.19 -12.56
N ALA A 40 -16.23 13.49 -12.10
CA ALA A 40 -17.53 13.51 -12.76
C ALA A 40 -18.40 14.60 -12.13
N PRO A 41 -18.90 15.59 -12.89
CA PRO A 41 -19.90 16.53 -12.38
C PRO A 41 -21.22 15.79 -12.13
N VAL A 42 -21.85 16.07 -10.99
CA VAL A 42 -23.16 15.53 -10.60
C VAL A 42 -24.02 16.67 -10.06
N ASN A 43 -24.85 17.27 -10.92
CA ASN A 43 -25.61 18.48 -10.62
C ASN A 43 -24.69 19.63 -10.12
N VAL A 44 -24.82 20.05 -8.86
CA VAL A 44 -23.98 21.08 -8.21
C VAL A 44 -22.74 20.49 -7.51
N GLY A 45 -22.62 19.17 -7.49
CA GLY A 45 -21.52 18.44 -6.87
C GLY A 45 -20.58 17.80 -7.89
N CYS A 46 -19.57 17.12 -7.39
CA CYS A 46 -18.61 16.37 -8.18
C CYS A 46 -18.17 15.11 -7.44
N MET A 47 -17.69 14.11 -8.16
CA MET A 47 -17.08 12.91 -7.59
C MET A 47 -15.58 12.88 -7.89
N ALA A 48 -14.75 12.92 -6.85
CA ALA A 48 -13.31 12.77 -6.97
C ALA A 48 -12.92 11.32 -6.70
N LYS A 49 -12.16 10.74 -7.62
CA LYS A 49 -11.53 9.43 -7.43
C LYS A 49 -10.16 9.62 -6.79
N TRP A 50 -9.92 8.91 -5.71
CA TRP A 50 -8.68 8.91 -4.94
C TRP A 50 -7.94 7.61 -5.14
N VAL A 51 -6.63 7.71 -5.36
CA VAL A 51 -5.72 6.57 -5.45
C VAL A 51 -4.68 6.74 -4.35
N CYS A 52 -4.52 5.72 -3.53
CA CYS A 52 -3.49 5.69 -2.52
C CYS A 52 -2.15 5.41 -3.20
N MET A 53 -1.12 6.20 -2.87
CA MET A 53 0.22 6.01 -3.41
C MET A 53 1.27 6.28 -2.34
N PRO A 54 2.50 5.75 -2.49
CA PRO A 54 3.63 6.19 -1.68
C PRO A 54 3.81 7.71 -1.70
N SER A 55 4.24 8.27 -0.56
CA SER A 55 4.59 9.70 -0.45
C SER A 55 5.84 10.05 -1.27
N GLU A 56 6.75 9.09 -1.41
CA GLU A 56 8.04 9.20 -2.08
C GLU A 56 8.18 8.13 -3.17
N ASP A 57 9.09 8.35 -4.12
CA ASP A 57 9.42 7.34 -5.11
C ASP A 57 10.15 6.17 -4.43
N ILE A 58 9.58 4.98 -4.58
CA ILE A 58 10.10 3.76 -3.97
C ILE A 58 10.78 2.88 -5.01
N MET A 59 11.99 2.42 -4.69
CA MET A 59 12.69 1.40 -5.46
C MET A 59 12.35 0.03 -4.88
N TYR A 60 11.87 -0.88 -5.71
CA TYR A 60 11.61 -2.27 -5.37
C TYR A 60 12.16 -3.19 -6.47
N SER A 61 12.44 -4.44 -6.13
CA SER A 61 13.03 -5.41 -7.06
C SER A 61 12.00 -5.95 -8.04
N GLY A 62 12.45 -6.58 -9.14
CA GLY A 62 11.57 -7.07 -10.21
C GLY A 62 10.69 -8.26 -9.81
N ASP A 63 10.95 -8.86 -8.66
CA ASP A 63 10.18 -9.92 -8.00
C ASP A 63 9.19 -9.36 -6.96
N GLN A 64 9.04 -8.03 -6.86
CA GLN A 64 8.10 -7.38 -5.96
C GLN A 64 7.02 -6.60 -6.72
N THR A 65 5.83 -6.55 -6.15
CA THR A 65 4.68 -5.80 -6.66
C THR A 65 4.25 -4.79 -5.61
N LEU A 66 4.10 -3.53 -6.02
CA LEU A 66 3.49 -2.51 -5.19
C LEU A 66 2.00 -2.77 -5.04
N LYS A 67 1.55 -2.87 -3.79
CA LYS A 67 0.14 -2.91 -3.40
C LYS A 67 -0.19 -1.67 -2.58
N THR A 68 -1.42 -1.22 -2.68
CA THR A 68 -1.93 -0.04 -1.97
C THR A 68 -3.33 -0.30 -1.47
N THR A 69 -3.80 0.49 -0.51
CA THR A 69 -5.24 0.60 -0.20
C THR A 69 -6.03 0.80 -1.50
N GLU A 70 -7.19 0.16 -1.60
CA GLU A 70 -8.04 0.22 -2.79
C GLU A 70 -8.47 1.67 -3.09
N PRO A 71 -8.62 2.04 -4.38
CA PRO A 71 -9.10 3.37 -4.73
C PRO A 71 -10.52 3.63 -4.21
N GLU A 72 -10.74 4.85 -3.72
CA GLU A 72 -12.03 5.28 -3.19
C GLU A 72 -12.57 6.51 -3.92
N THR A 73 -13.87 6.74 -3.82
CA THR A 73 -14.53 7.90 -4.42
C THR A 73 -15.23 8.71 -3.33
N THR A 74 -14.94 9.99 -3.27
CA THR A 74 -15.63 10.92 -2.37
C THR A 74 -16.41 11.96 -3.16
N MET A 75 -17.50 12.43 -2.57
CA MET A 75 -18.30 13.51 -3.13
C MET A 75 -17.78 14.85 -2.63
N GLY A 76 -17.64 15.79 -3.56
CA GLY A 76 -17.20 17.15 -3.29
C GLY A 76 -18.16 18.19 -3.84
N VAL A 77 -17.82 19.44 -3.58
CA VAL A 77 -18.51 20.59 -4.15
C VAL A 77 -17.81 21.02 -5.42
N CYS A 78 -18.60 21.27 -6.46
CA CYS A 78 -18.06 21.79 -7.70
C CYS A 78 -17.71 23.28 -7.56
N ASN A 79 -16.47 23.65 -7.88
CA ASN A 79 -16.12 25.04 -8.14
C ASN A 79 -16.21 25.32 -9.64
N ALA A 80 -17.25 26.04 -10.04
CA ALA A 80 -17.49 26.47 -11.41
C ALA A 80 -17.52 28.01 -11.48
N ALA A 81 -16.82 28.58 -12.46
CA ALA A 81 -16.92 30.00 -12.82
C ALA A 81 -18.04 30.24 -13.87
N GLY A 82 -19.19 29.55 -13.72
CA GLY A 82 -20.24 29.53 -14.74
C GLY A 82 -21.30 28.44 -14.50
N SER A 83 -21.79 27.82 -15.58
CA SER A 83 -22.82 26.77 -15.50
C SER A 83 -22.30 25.51 -14.80
N ALA A 84 -23.20 24.71 -14.23
CA ALA A 84 -22.87 23.47 -13.51
C ALA A 84 -22.06 22.46 -14.36
N ASP A 85 -22.27 22.47 -15.68
CA ASP A 85 -21.53 21.65 -16.65
C ASP A 85 -20.05 22.07 -16.82
N GLN A 86 -19.64 23.20 -16.24
CA GLN A 86 -18.28 23.75 -16.33
C GLN A 86 -17.47 23.49 -15.07
N CYS A 87 -17.71 22.38 -14.39
CA CYS A 87 -17.00 22.07 -13.19
C CYS A 87 -15.49 21.97 -13.46
N LYS A 88 -14.70 22.94 -12.96
CA LYS A 88 -13.26 23.04 -13.23
C LYS A 88 -12.43 22.42 -12.12
N VAL A 89 -12.90 22.52 -10.88
CA VAL A 89 -12.23 21.95 -9.72
C VAL A 89 -13.27 21.27 -8.84
N CYS A 90 -13.02 20.01 -8.50
CA CYS A 90 -13.80 19.29 -7.51
C CYS A 90 -13.19 19.50 -6.12
N MET A 91 -13.87 20.26 -5.27
CA MET A 91 -13.48 20.44 -3.87
C MET A 91 -14.01 19.27 -3.05
N ALA A 92 -13.32 18.14 -3.12
CA ALA A 92 -13.60 16.95 -2.33
C ALA A 92 -12.49 16.73 -1.30
N SER A 93 -12.85 16.21 -0.12
CA SER A 93 -11.88 15.75 0.87
C SER A 93 -11.39 14.35 0.51
N ALA A 94 -10.16 14.03 0.94
CA ALA A 94 -9.63 12.67 0.87
C ALA A 94 -10.50 11.71 1.72
N PRO A 95 -10.50 10.40 1.41
CA PRO A 95 -11.14 9.38 2.23
C PRO A 95 -10.65 9.41 3.68
N GLU A 96 -11.51 9.01 4.61
CA GLU A 96 -11.15 8.84 6.03
C GLU A 96 -10.38 7.54 6.29
N THR A 97 -10.41 6.61 5.34
CA THR A 97 -9.69 5.35 5.41
C THR A 97 -8.17 5.60 5.35
N PRO A 98 -7.38 4.87 6.15
CA PRO A 98 -5.93 4.94 6.07
C PRO A 98 -5.42 4.59 4.67
N CYS A 99 -4.63 5.49 4.08
CA CYS A 99 -3.87 5.20 2.87
C CYS A 99 -2.59 4.47 3.28
N GLU A 100 -2.52 3.19 2.95
CA GLU A 100 -1.39 2.33 3.24
C GLU A 100 -0.87 1.71 1.94
N TRP A 101 0.42 1.42 1.89
CA TRP A 101 1.04 0.68 0.79
C TRP A 101 2.04 -0.35 1.32
N TRP A 102 2.30 -1.37 0.51
CA TRP A 102 3.23 -2.44 0.85
C TRP A 102 3.78 -3.13 -0.41
N LEU A 103 4.87 -3.86 -0.26
CA LEU A 103 5.52 -4.62 -1.34
C LEU A 103 5.27 -6.10 -1.15
N ASP A 104 4.71 -6.72 -2.18
CA ASP A 104 4.32 -8.13 -2.23
C ASP A 104 5.25 -8.92 -3.15
N ASP A 105 5.68 -10.08 -2.71
CA ASP A 105 6.48 -10.95 -3.56
C ASP A 105 5.59 -11.49 -4.69
N VAL A 106 6.12 -11.53 -5.91
CA VAL A 106 5.43 -12.10 -7.06
C VAL A 106 5.45 -13.63 -6.91
N ASP A 107 4.28 -14.22 -6.64
CA ASP A 107 4.08 -15.69 -6.64
C ASP A 107 4.46 -16.35 -7.99
#